data_AF-A0A919YW82-F1
#
_entry.id   AF-A0A919YW82-F1
#
_cell.length_a   1.000
_cell.length_b   1.000
_cell.length_c   1.000
_cell.angle_alpha   90.00
_cell.angle_beta   90.00
_cell.angle_gamma   90.00
#
_symmetry.space_group_name_H-M   'P 1'
#
loop_
_entity.id
_entity.type
_entity.pdbx_description
1 polymer ?
#
loop_
_entity_poly.entity_id
_entity_poly.type
_entity_poly.pdbx_seq_one_letter_code
_entity_poly.pdbx_strand_id
1 'polypeptide(L)'
;MGTVSAPGAGQADTRYTVNGLSPALTYEFRVEAADATGNWTNNGPQVRVTTTGQKDEEPPKVLPGSRIELADKVNTTWLTIRWSAATDNIGVKKYLIYVNGELKGTNSSNGFFLWNNVYSNRPVV
;
A
#
# COMPACT_ATOMS: atom_id res chain seq x y z
N MET A 1 -38.67 49.85 -2.52
CA MET A 1 -37.29 49.62 -2.04
C MET A 1 -36.93 48.18 -2.38
N GLY A 2 -35.96 47.99 -3.27
CA GLY A 2 -35.47 46.66 -3.60
C GLY A 2 -34.08 46.45 -3.02
N THR A 3 -33.83 45.25 -2.53
CA THR A 3 -32.58 44.52 -2.79
C THR A 3 -32.91 43.04 -2.90
N VAL A 4 -32.12 42.38 -3.75
CA VAL A 4 -32.24 41.04 -4.28
C VAL A 4 -31.36 40.09 -3.45
N SER A 5 -31.68 38.80 -3.48
CA SER A 5 -31.01 37.59 -2.96
C SER A 5 -29.57 37.70 -2.43
N ALA A 6 -29.31 37.01 -1.31
CA ALA A 6 -28.10 36.21 -1.20
C ALA A 6 -28.41 34.77 -1.68
N PRO A 7 -27.66 34.22 -2.63
CA PRO A 7 -27.74 32.81 -2.97
C PRO A 7 -27.32 31.99 -1.74
N GLY A 8 -28.01 30.88 -1.48
CA GLY A 8 -27.66 29.96 -0.39
C GLY A 8 -26.17 29.62 -0.46
N ALA A 9 -25.48 29.77 0.68
CA ALA A 9 -24.07 29.49 0.81
C ALA A 9 -23.75 28.15 0.13
N GLY A 10 -22.88 28.21 -0.88
CA GLY A 10 -22.44 27.05 -1.63
C GLY A 10 -21.96 25.97 -0.66
N GLN A 11 -22.62 24.82 -0.69
CA GLN A 11 -22.23 23.68 0.11
C GLN A 11 -20.83 23.26 -0.35
N ALA A 12 -19.82 23.48 0.49
CA ALA A 12 -18.47 23.03 0.20
C ALA A 12 -18.48 21.49 0.09
N ASP A 13 -17.86 20.95 -0.96
CA ASP A 13 -17.64 19.51 -1.13
C ASP A 13 -16.65 19.02 -0.07
N THR A 14 -17.18 18.67 1.11
CA THR A 14 -16.38 18.15 2.22
C THR A 14 -16.15 16.66 1.99
N ARG A 15 -14.94 16.32 1.57
CA ARG A 15 -14.56 14.93 1.27
C ARG A 15 -13.24 14.54 1.94
N TYR A 16 -13.13 13.28 2.29
CA TYR A 16 -11.91 12.68 2.80
C TYR A 16 -11.75 11.26 2.22
N THR A 17 -10.53 10.92 1.80
CA THR A 17 -10.21 9.57 1.30
C THR A 17 -9.45 8.81 2.38
N VAL A 18 -10.05 7.72 2.87
CA VAL A 18 -9.42 6.81 3.82
C VAL A 18 -8.66 5.74 3.04
N ASN A 19 -7.35 5.65 3.27
CA ASN A 19 -6.48 4.65 2.66
C ASN A 19 -6.16 3.53 3.66
N GLY A 20 -5.73 2.37 3.16
CA GLY A 20 -5.24 1.28 4.01
C GLY A 20 -6.33 0.43 4.68
N LEU A 21 -7.58 0.50 4.21
CA LEU A 21 -8.65 -0.38 4.66
C LEU A 21 -8.45 -1.79 4.09
N SER A 22 -8.80 -2.80 4.87
CA SER A 22 -8.80 -4.20 4.45
C SER A 22 -9.98 -4.47 3.51
N PRO A 23 -9.83 -5.31 2.47
CA PRO A 23 -10.92 -5.72 1.59
C PRO A 23 -11.94 -6.60 2.33
N ALA A 24 -13.19 -6.61 1.83
CA ALA A 24 -14.30 -7.40 2.37
C ALA A 24 -14.54 -7.22 3.89
N LEU A 25 -14.26 -6.03 4.42
CA LEU A 25 -14.43 -5.71 5.83
C LEU A 25 -15.39 -4.53 6.00
N THR A 26 -16.31 -4.65 6.96
CA THR A 26 -17.28 -3.60 7.29
C THR A 26 -16.66 -2.60 8.25
N TYR A 27 -16.72 -1.32 7.87
CA TYR A 27 -16.31 -0.19 8.68
C TYR A 27 -17.50 0.71 8.99
N GLU A 28 -17.46 1.35 10.15
CA GLU A 28 -18.40 2.41 10.53
C GLU A 28 -17.64 3.74 10.56
N PHE A 29 -18.11 4.68 9.75
CA PHE A 29 -17.59 6.04 9.71
C PHE A 29 -18.54 6.96 10.45
N ARG A 30 -17.98 7.95 11.15
CA ARG A 30 -18.70 9.01 11.83
C ARG A 30 -17.91 10.30 11.67
N VAL A 31 -18.60 11.40 11.41
CA VAL A 31 -17.99 12.72 11.22
C VAL A 31 -18.51 13.66 12.29
N GLU A 32 -17.62 14.34 13.01
CA GLU A 32 -17.96 15.39 13.97
C GLU A 32 -17.35 16.72 13.54
N ALA A 33 -18.04 17.82 13.87
CA ALA A 33 -17.57 19.17 13.63
C ALA A 33 -17.13 19.82 14.94
N ALA A 34 -16.14 20.70 14.87
CA ALA A 34 -15.71 21.54 15.97
C ALA A 34 -15.77 23.02 15.57
N ASP A 35 -16.05 23.89 16.53
CA ASP A 35 -15.90 25.34 16.34
C ASP A 35 -14.49 25.84 16.73
N ALA A 36 -14.22 27.12 16.46
CA ALA A 36 -12.93 27.75 16.77
C ALA A 36 -12.62 27.84 18.28
N THR A 37 -13.62 27.64 19.14
CA THR A 37 -13.49 27.65 20.59
C THR A 37 -13.37 26.25 21.19
N GLY A 38 -13.36 25.20 20.35
CA GLY A 38 -13.17 23.82 20.76
C GLY A 38 -14.44 23.09 21.22
N ASN A 39 -15.63 23.62 20.93
CA ASN A 39 -16.86 22.86 21.15
C ASN A 39 -17.05 21.86 20.01
N TRP A 40 -17.37 20.60 20.35
CA TRP A 40 -17.56 19.50 19.40
C TRP A 40 -19.02 19.06 19.34
N THR A 41 -19.48 18.65 18.16
CA THR A 41 -20.69 17.82 18.04
C THR A 41 -20.43 16.41 18.57
N ASN A 42 -21.49 15.69 18.97
CA ASN A 42 -21.41 14.33 19.49
C ASN A 42 -22.45 13.36 18.87
N ASN A 43 -23.04 13.76 17.75
CA ASN A 43 -24.16 13.08 17.09
C ASN A 43 -24.10 13.25 15.57
N GLY A 44 -22.92 13.48 15.02
CA GLY A 44 -22.74 13.69 13.60
C GLY A 44 -23.07 12.46 12.75
N PRO A 45 -23.20 12.64 11.43
CA PRO A 45 -23.67 11.60 10.52
C PRO A 45 -22.77 10.37 10.54
N GLN A 46 -23.39 9.20 10.36
CA GLN A 46 -22.71 7.90 10.34
C GLN A 46 -23.08 7.10 9.10
N VAL A 47 -22.14 6.26 8.65
CA VAL A 47 -22.40 5.29 7.58
C VAL A 47 -21.62 4.01 7.83
N ARG A 48 -22.26 2.87 7.57
CA ARG A 48 -21.61 1.55 7.57
C ARG A 48 -21.38 1.12 6.13
N VAL A 49 -20.14 0.84 5.78
CA VAL A 49 -19.74 0.46 4.42
C VAL A 49 -18.84 -0.76 4.50
N THR A 50 -19.11 -1.75 3.64
CA THR A 50 -18.22 -2.89 3.43
C THR A 50 -17.33 -2.60 2.23
N THR A 51 -16.02 -2.67 2.42
CA THR A 51 -15.05 -2.56 1.32
C THR A 51 -15.23 -3.73 0.34
N THR A 52 -15.04 -3.46 -0.95
CA THR A 52 -15.13 -4.47 -2.00
C THR A 52 -13.86 -5.33 -2.09
N GLY A 53 -13.88 -6.34 -2.95
CA GLY A 53 -12.76 -7.26 -3.17
C GLY A 53 -12.90 -8.56 -2.38
N GLN A 54 -11.85 -9.38 -2.40
CA GLN A 54 -11.77 -10.61 -1.60
C GLN A 54 -10.78 -10.40 -0.46
N LYS A 55 -11.14 -10.91 0.71
CA LYS A 55 -10.18 -11.03 1.81
C LYS A 55 -9.17 -12.10 1.42
N ASP A 56 -7.89 -11.73 1.48
CA ASP A 56 -6.81 -12.69 1.35
C ASP A 56 -6.63 -13.45 2.67
N GLU A 57 -6.86 -14.75 2.66
CA GLU A 57 -6.66 -15.64 3.81
C GLU A 57 -5.60 -16.71 3.56
N GLU A 58 -5.05 -16.78 2.35
CA GLU A 58 -4.11 -17.82 1.96
C GLU A 58 -2.69 -17.25 2.00
N PRO A 59 -1.75 -17.86 2.75
CA PRO A 59 -0.38 -17.39 2.74
C PRO A 59 0.34 -17.78 1.45
N PRO A 60 1.37 -17.01 1.03
CA PRO A 60 2.22 -17.38 -0.09
C PRO A 60 2.86 -18.75 0.07
N LYS A 61 2.91 -19.51 -1.03
CA LYS A 61 3.45 -20.86 -1.10
C LYS A 61 4.73 -20.91 -1.92
N VAL A 62 5.76 -21.54 -1.35
CA VAL A 62 6.96 -21.92 -2.08
C VAL A 62 6.70 -23.27 -2.76
N LEU A 63 6.89 -23.35 -4.07
CA LEU A 63 6.63 -24.56 -4.84
C LEU A 63 7.74 -25.60 -4.66
N PRO A 64 7.42 -26.91 -4.75
CA PRO A 64 8.43 -27.95 -4.85
C PRO A 64 9.41 -27.67 -6.00
N GLY A 65 10.72 -27.73 -5.73
CA GLY A 65 11.77 -27.42 -6.71
C GLY A 65 12.14 -25.93 -6.81
N SER A 66 11.55 -25.06 -5.99
CA SER A 66 12.03 -23.68 -5.86
C SER A 66 13.50 -23.64 -5.46
N ARG A 67 14.26 -22.73 -6.08
CA ARG A 67 15.71 -22.61 -5.91
C ARG A 67 16.17 -21.16 -5.82
N ILE A 68 17.36 -20.98 -5.25
CA ILE A 68 18.13 -19.74 -5.26
C ILE A 68 19.40 -19.98 -6.08
N GLU A 69 19.75 -19.03 -6.93
CA GLU A 69 20.91 -19.13 -7.81
C GLU A 69 21.61 -17.78 -7.92
N LEU A 70 22.88 -17.80 -8.32
CA LEU A 70 23.56 -16.60 -8.78
C LEU A 70 22.86 -16.10 -10.06
N ALA A 71 22.45 -14.84 -10.05
CA ALA A 71 21.82 -14.21 -11.20
C ALA A 71 22.86 -13.74 -12.22
N ASP A 72 23.93 -13.11 -11.72
CA ASP A 72 24.97 -12.46 -12.52
C ASP A 72 26.36 -12.74 -11.94
N LYS A 73 27.14 -11.68 -11.68
CA LYS A 73 28.52 -11.73 -11.23
C LYS A 73 28.61 -11.81 -9.71
N VAL A 74 29.67 -12.47 -9.27
CA VAL A 74 30.18 -12.40 -7.90
C VAL A 74 31.41 -11.49 -7.94
N ASN A 75 31.48 -10.56 -6.99
CA ASN A 75 32.62 -9.69 -6.76
C ASN A 75 33.10 -9.86 -5.31
N THR A 76 34.19 -9.17 -4.94
CA THR A 76 34.81 -9.26 -3.62
C THR A 76 33.90 -8.76 -2.50
N THR A 77 32.97 -7.84 -2.80
CA THR A 77 32.10 -7.21 -1.78
C THR A 77 30.60 -7.31 -2.09
N TRP A 78 30.22 -7.86 -3.24
CA TRP A 78 28.82 -7.95 -3.66
C TRP A 78 28.58 -9.11 -4.62
N LEU A 79 27.35 -9.59 -4.66
CA LEU A 79 26.87 -10.54 -5.65
C LEU A 79 25.37 -10.30 -5.90
N THR A 80 24.88 -10.79 -7.03
CA THR A 80 23.44 -10.77 -7.35
C THR A 80 22.89 -12.19 -7.30
N ILE A 81 21.81 -12.39 -6.56
CA ILE A 81 21.02 -13.63 -6.54
C ILE A 81 19.68 -13.44 -7.24
N ARG A 82 19.16 -14.53 -7.77
CA ARG A 82 17.75 -14.67 -8.19
C ARG A 82 17.18 -15.92 -7.54
N TRP A 83 15.86 -15.96 -7.40
CA TRP A 83 15.17 -17.09 -6.80
C TRP A 83 13.87 -17.38 -7.55
N SER A 84 13.36 -18.59 -7.37
CA SER A 84 12.02 -18.96 -7.82
C SER A 84 10.97 -18.16 -7.06
N ALA A 85 10.08 -17.48 -7.78
CA ALA A 85 8.99 -16.75 -7.16
C ALA A 85 8.04 -17.69 -6.40
N ALA A 86 7.58 -17.27 -5.23
CA ALA A 86 6.46 -17.89 -4.55
C ALA A 86 5.16 -17.55 -5.28
N THR A 87 4.14 -18.38 -5.10
CA THR A 87 2.80 -18.17 -5.63
C THR A 87 1.83 -17.87 -4.52
N ASP A 88 0.84 -17.04 -4.80
CA ASP A 88 -0.20 -16.64 -3.86
C ASP A 88 -1.49 -16.36 -4.64
N ASN A 89 -2.65 -16.49 -4.00
CA ASN A 89 -3.97 -16.29 -4.62
C ASN A 89 -4.21 -14.80 -5.01
N ILE A 90 -3.69 -13.86 -4.22
CA ILE A 90 -3.82 -12.42 -4.49
C ILE A 90 -2.49 -11.83 -4.94
N GLY A 91 -1.38 -12.29 -4.36
CA GLY A 91 -0.04 -11.96 -4.83
C GLY A 91 0.96 -11.82 -3.69
N VAL A 92 2.21 -12.21 -3.98
CA VAL A 92 3.31 -12.02 -3.04
C VAL A 92 3.62 -10.53 -2.93
N LYS A 93 3.68 -9.99 -1.70
CA LYS A 93 4.03 -8.57 -1.47
C LYS A 93 5.52 -8.32 -1.28
N LYS A 94 6.23 -9.24 -0.62
CA LYS A 94 7.65 -9.08 -0.31
C LYS A 94 8.36 -10.41 -0.08
N TYR A 95 9.67 -10.41 -0.30
CA TYR A 95 10.61 -11.43 0.15
C TYR A 95 11.51 -10.85 1.24
N LEU A 96 11.85 -11.65 2.25
CA LEU A 96 12.89 -11.34 3.23
C LEU A 96 14.19 -12.04 2.78
N ILE A 97 15.30 -11.32 2.78
CA ILE A 97 16.59 -11.83 2.34
C ILE A 97 17.50 -11.95 3.56
N TYR A 98 17.95 -13.16 3.84
CA TYR A 98 18.85 -13.46 4.95
C TYR A 98 20.25 -13.81 4.43
N VAL A 99 21.29 -13.34 5.13
CA VAL A 99 22.68 -13.73 4.90
C VAL A 99 23.22 -14.25 6.24
N ASN A 100 23.68 -15.50 6.25
CA ASN A 100 24.16 -16.17 7.48
C ASN A 100 23.15 -16.14 8.65
N GLY A 101 21.84 -16.20 8.33
CA GLY A 101 20.77 -16.14 9.33
C GLY A 101 20.35 -14.73 9.76
N GLU A 102 21.07 -13.69 9.35
CA GLU A 102 20.71 -12.30 9.64
C GLU A 102 19.88 -11.68 8.52
N LEU A 103 18.82 -10.96 8.88
CA LEU A 103 17.98 -10.24 7.91
C LEU A 103 18.79 -9.10 7.29
N LYS A 104 19.06 -9.20 5.99
CA LYS A 104 19.82 -8.17 5.24
C LYS A 104 18.91 -7.14 4.58
N GLY A 105 17.70 -7.54 4.20
CA GLY A 105 16.74 -6.62 3.59
C GLY A 105 15.50 -7.31 3.06
N THR A 106 14.71 -6.54 2.33
CA THR A 106 13.47 -7.02 1.70
C THR A 106 13.46 -6.69 0.22
N ASN A 107 12.87 -7.56 -0.59
CA ASN A 107 12.55 -7.26 -1.99
C ASN A 107 11.03 -7.19 -2.13
N SER A 108 10.50 -6.01 -2.47
CA SER A 108 9.07 -5.82 -2.69
C SER A 108 8.71 -6.25 -4.10
N SER A 109 7.85 -7.26 -4.21
CA SER A 109 7.25 -7.68 -5.47
C SER A 109 6.04 -6.81 -5.75
N ASN A 110 6.24 -5.51 -5.98
CA ASN A 110 5.18 -4.72 -6.59
C ASN A 110 5.04 -5.20 -8.03
N GLY A 111 4.00 -6.00 -8.27
CA GLY A 111 3.76 -6.73 -9.51
C GLY A 111 3.86 -5.86 -10.75
N PHE A 112 5.04 -5.86 -11.36
CA PHE A 112 5.28 -5.51 -12.76
C PHE A 112 6.62 -6.17 -13.09
N PHE A 113 6.57 -7.37 -13.69
CA PHE A 113 7.73 -7.89 -14.42
C PHE A 113 7.89 -7.05 -15.69
N LEU A 114 8.55 -5.91 -15.57
CA LEU A 114 9.16 -5.24 -16.70
C LEU A 114 10.67 -5.24 -16.47
N TRP A 115 11.34 -6.05 -17.27
CA TRP A 115 12.75 -5.92 -17.55
C TRP A 115 12.98 -4.51 -18.11
N ASN A 116 13.38 -3.54 -17.29
CA ASN A 116 14.16 -2.40 -17.78
C ASN A 116 14.94 -1.66 -16.69
N ASN A 117 16.21 -1.44 -17.00
CA ASN A 117 17.21 -0.65 -16.29
C ASN A 117 16.70 0.70 -15.78
N VAL A 118 16.92 1.00 -14.48
CA VAL A 118 17.60 2.25 -14.06
C VAL A 118 18.32 2.00 -12.71
N TYR A 119 19.60 1.66 -12.75
CA TYR A 119 20.52 2.21 -11.74
C TYR A 119 21.42 3.20 -12.47
N SER A 120 20.92 4.44 -12.55
CA SER A 120 21.79 5.59 -12.61
C SER A 120 22.70 5.53 -11.39
N ASN A 121 23.97 5.22 -11.61
CA ASN A 121 25.07 5.86 -10.92
C ASN A 121 26.26 5.85 -11.89
N ARG A 122 26.33 6.93 -12.68
CA ARG A 122 27.59 7.33 -13.33
C ARG A 122 28.66 7.49 -12.24
N PRO A 123 29.89 7.03 -12.47
CA PRO A 123 30.99 7.32 -11.57
C PRO A 123 31.27 8.82 -11.63
N VAL A 124 31.25 9.50 -10.48
CA VAL A 124 32.03 10.73 -10.34
C VAL A 124 33.48 10.26 -10.23
N VAL A 125 34.31 10.75 -11.15
CA VAL A 125 35.77 10.61 -11.18
C VAL A 125 36.41 10.96 -9.85
#